data_AF-A0A924YTT7-F1
#
_entry.id   AF-A0A924YTT7-F1
#
_cell.length_a   1.000
_cell.length_b   1.000
_cell.length_c   1.000
_cell.angle_alpha   90.00
_cell.angle_beta   90.00
_cell.angle_gamma   90.00
#
_symmetry.space_group_name_H-M   'P 1'
#
loop_
_entity.id
_entity.type
_entity.pdbx_description
1 polymer ?
#
loop_
_entity_poly.entity_id
_entity_poly.type
_entity_poly.pdbx_seq_one_letter_code
_entity_poly.pdbx_strand_id
1 'polypeptide(L)'
;IHSLQDNTFYAVLIVNQGEAKREIDARPSDAIAIALRTNSPIWVMEEVLADASIPVDRDADEAERKAFREFLDQLSPEDFSQRGRFSSEEAQ
;
A
#
# COMPACT_ATOMS: atom_id res chain seq x y z
N ILE A 1 -0.72 1.10 -12.46
CA ILE A 1 -1.94 1.64 -11.83
C ILE A 1 -2.63 2.49 -12.89
N HIS A 2 -3.88 2.19 -13.23
CA HIS A 2 -4.51 2.78 -14.42
C HIS A 2 -5.85 3.47 -14.16
N SER A 3 -6.46 3.32 -12.98
CA SER A 3 -7.70 4.00 -12.66
C SER A 3 -7.85 4.26 -11.16
N LEU A 4 -8.59 5.31 -10.82
CA LEU A 4 -9.08 5.63 -9.49
C LEU A 4 -10.58 5.87 -9.61
N GLN A 5 -11.38 5.13 -8.84
CA GLN A 5 -12.83 5.29 -8.80
C GLN A 5 -13.30 5.17 -7.35
N ASP A 6 -14.11 6.12 -6.88
CA ASP A 6 -14.65 6.12 -5.52
C ASP A 6 -13.57 5.90 -4.45
N ASN A 7 -12.46 6.65 -4.55
CA ASN A 7 -11.26 6.50 -3.70
C ASN A 7 -10.59 5.12 -3.72
N THR A 8 -10.92 4.28 -4.70
CA THR A 8 -10.38 2.94 -4.87
C THR A 8 -9.48 2.89 -6.10
N PHE A 9 -8.21 2.55 -5.91
CA PHE A 9 -7.25 2.41 -6.99
C PHE A 9 -7.32 1.02 -7.64
N TYR A 10 -7.17 0.99 -8.96
CA TYR A 10 -7.13 -0.23 -9.77
C TYR A 10 -5.79 -0.39 -10.48
N ALA A 11 -5.30 -1.63 -10.56
CA ALA A 11 -4.04 -1.95 -11.19
C ALA A 11 -4.16 -3.19 -12.07
N VAL A 12 -3.26 -3.27 -13.05
CA VAL A 12 -3.09 -4.44 -13.89
C VAL A 12 -1.63 -4.84 -13.85
N LEU A 13 -1.37 -6.13 -13.75
CA LEU A 13 -0.04 -6.71 -13.88
C LEU A 13 0.16 -7.13 -15.34
N ILE A 14 1.23 -6.61 -15.95
CA ILE A 14 1.65 -7.03 -17.29
C ILE A 14 2.70 -8.12 -17.14
N VAL A 15 2.39 -9.33 -17.59
CA VAL A 15 3.29 -10.49 -17.53
C VAL A 15 3.68 -10.91 -18.93
N ASN A 16 4.97 -11.17 -19.14
CA ASN A 16 5.48 -11.73 -20.39
C ASN A 16 5.45 -13.26 -20.29
N GLN A 17 4.74 -13.91 -21.22
CA GLN A 17 4.70 -15.35 -21.40
C GLN A 17 5.29 -15.68 -22.78
N GLY A 18 6.61 -15.80 -22.85
CA GLY A 18 7.33 -15.87 -24.12
C GLY A 18 7.22 -14.55 -24.87
N GLU A 19 6.70 -14.59 -26.10
CA GLU A 19 6.45 -13.39 -26.93
C GLU A 19 5.09 -12.73 -26.62
N ALA A 20 4.21 -13.41 -25.89
CA ALA A 20 2.88 -12.89 -25.58
C ALA A 20 2.90 -12.04 -24.30
N LYS A 21 2.23 -10.89 -24.34
CA LYS A 21 1.88 -10.12 -23.14
C LYS A 21 0.52 -10.57 -22.62
N ARG A 22 0.41 -10.73 -21.31
CA ARG A 22 -0.83 -11.01 -20.60
C ARG A 22 -1.08 -9.91 -19.60
N GLU A 23 -2.35 -9.54 -19.50
CA GLU A 23 -2.85 -8.59 -18.52
C GLU A 23 -3.61 -9.35 -17.45
N ILE A 24 -3.30 -9.08 -16.19
CA ILE A 24 -3.93 -9.73 -15.05
C ILE A 24 -4.44 -8.63 -14.12
N ASP A 25 -5.74 -8.62 -13.87
CA ASP A 25 -6.35 -7.73 -12.89
C ASP A 25 -5.75 -7.98 -11.50
N ALA A 26 -5.34 -6.90 -10.83
CA ALA A 26 -4.64 -6.99 -9.56
C ALA A 26 -4.94 -5.78 -8.68
N ARG A 27 -5.02 -6.00 -7.37
CA ARG A 27 -5.02 -4.87 -6.44
C ARG A 27 -3.67 -4.15 -6.50
N PRO A 28 -3.63 -2.82 -6.34
CA PRO A 28 -2.39 -2.05 -6.37
C PRO A 28 -1.33 -2.56 -5.39
N SER A 29 -1.72 -2.96 -4.18
CA SER A 29 -0.80 -3.51 -3.17
C SER A 29 -0.06 -4.76 -3.68
N ASP A 30 -0.78 -5.65 -4.35
CA ASP A 30 -0.24 -6.91 -4.84
C ASP A 30 0.67 -6.67 -6.06
N ALA A 31 0.24 -5.80 -6.98
CA ALA A 31 1.03 -5.41 -8.14
C ALA A 31 2.36 -4.75 -7.75
N ILE A 32 2.35 -3.83 -6.78
CA ILE A 32 3.56 -3.18 -6.24
C ILE A 32 4.46 -4.22 -5.57
N ALA A 33 3.89 -5.09 -4.72
CA ALA A 33 4.64 -6.10 -3.99
C ALA A 33 5.36 -7.10 -4.91
N ILE A 34 4.74 -7.45 -6.05
CA ILE A 34 5.34 -8.28 -7.08
C ILE A 34 6.42 -7.50 -7.81
N ALA A 35 6.12 -6.29 -8.30
CA ALA A 35 7.06 -5.47 -9.06
C ALA A 35 8.37 -5.22 -8.29
N LEU A 36 8.30 -4.98 -6.98
CA LEU A 36 9.47 -4.82 -6.13
C LEU A 36 10.30 -6.11 -6.03
N ARG A 37 9.65 -7.28 -5.89
CA ARG A 37 10.33 -8.58 -5.81
C ARG A 37 10.98 -9.00 -7.13
N THR A 38 10.38 -8.62 -8.25
CA THR A 38 10.86 -8.96 -9.60
C THR A 38 11.67 -7.84 -10.25
N ASN A 39 11.92 -6.76 -9.52
CA ASN A 39 12.59 -5.55 -10.01
C ASN A 39 11.98 -5.02 -11.32
N SER A 40 10.65 -5.07 -11.43
CA SER A 40 9.89 -4.69 -12.60
C SER A 40 9.46 -3.22 -12.52
N PRO A 41 9.35 -2.51 -13.66
CA PRO A 41 8.96 -1.11 -13.66
C PRO A 41 7.51 -0.93 -13.22
N ILE A 42 7.25 0.15 -12.47
CA ILE A 42 5.93 0.53 -12.01
C ILE A 42 5.49 1.78 -12.79
N TRP A 43 4.31 1.71 -13.39
CA TRP A 43 3.72 2.81 -14.17
C TRP A 43 2.40 3.25 -13.56
N VAL A 44 2.13 4.55 -13.64
CA VAL A 44 0.88 5.16 -13.19
C VAL A 44 0.37 6.06 -14.32
N MET A 45 -0.93 5.99 -14.62
CA MET A 45 -1.55 6.90 -15.57
C MET A 45 -1.60 8.32 -15.01
N GLU A 46 -1.34 9.31 -15.84
CA GLU A 46 -1.25 10.71 -15.44
C GLU A 46 -2.57 11.23 -14.84
N GLU A 47 -3.71 10.79 -15.39
CA GLU A 47 -5.05 11.10 -14.86
C GLU A 47 -5.22 10.63 -13.40
N VAL A 48 -4.72 9.45 -13.07
CA VAL A 48 -4.77 8.90 -11.70
C VAL A 48 -3.86 9.71 -10.77
N LEU A 49 -2.71 10.16 -11.28
CA LEU A 49 -1.81 11.01 -10.52
C LEU A 49 -2.44 12.38 -10.25
N ALA A 50 -3.09 12.99 -11.24
CA ALA A 50 -3.75 14.27 -11.10
C ALA A 50 -4.85 14.24 -10.03
N ASP A 51 -5.70 13.21 -10.05
CA ASP A 51 -6.84 13.07 -9.13
C ASP A 51 -6.43 12.70 -7.70
N ALA A 52 -5.33 11.96 -7.55
CA ALA A 52 -4.90 11.43 -6.26
C ALA A 52 -3.68 12.12 -5.65
N SER A 53 -3.08 13.09 -6.35
CA SER A 53 -1.88 13.77 -5.85
C SER A 53 -2.22 14.61 -4.62
N ILE A 54 -1.73 14.16 -3.47
CA ILE A 54 -1.48 15.02 -2.32
C ILE A 54 -0.09 15.62 -2.58
N PRO A 55 0.12 16.95 -2.40
CA PRO A 55 1.46 17.53 -2.48
C PRO A 55 2.36 16.79 -1.50
N VAL A 56 3.46 16.24 -2.02
CA VAL A 56 4.44 15.48 -1.24
C VAL A 56 5.22 16.46 -0.38
N ASP A 57 4.90 16.51 0.92
CA ASP A 57 5.73 17.16 1.93
C ASP A 57 6.74 16.13 2.43
N ARG A 58 7.93 16.15 1.83
CA ARG A 58 9.01 15.20 2.14
C ARG A 58 9.42 15.22 3.61
N ASP A 59 9.35 16.37 4.25
CA ASP A 59 9.77 16.52 5.65
C ASP A 59 8.72 15.92 6.59
N ALA A 60 7.44 16.09 6.26
CA ALA A 60 6.33 15.44 6.98
C ALA A 60 6.36 13.92 6.82
N ASP A 61 6.58 13.40 5.61
CA ASP A 61 6.67 11.97 5.32
C ASP A 61 7.84 11.30 6.06
N GLU A 62 9.00 11.98 6.14
CA GLU A 62 10.17 11.48 6.86
C GLU A 62 9.93 11.45 8.37
N ALA A 63 9.28 12.48 8.91
CA ALA A 63 8.88 12.53 10.32
C ALA A 63 7.89 11.41 10.68
N GLU A 64 6.88 11.16 9.85
CA GLU A 64 5.91 10.08 10.06
C GLU A 64 6.58 8.70 10.01
N ARG A 65 7.46 8.46 9.02
CA ARG A 65 8.22 7.22 8.90
C ARG A 65 9.09 6.95 10.12
N LYS A 66 9.74 7.99 10.65
CA LYS A 66 10.56 7.89 11.87
C LYS A 66 9.69 7.55 13.07
N ALA A 67 8.57 8.24 13.27
CA ALA A 67 7.63 7.99 14.35
C ALA A 67 7.04 6.56 14.29
N PHE A 68 6.69 6.08 13.10
CA PHE A 68 6.21 4.70 12.91
C PHE A 68 7.29 3.68 13.24
N ARG A 69 8.55 3.94 12.89
CA ARG A 69 9.67 3.06 13.23
C ARG A 69 9.94 3.01 14.72
N GLU A 70 9.94 4.16 15.39
CA GLU A 70 10.05 4.26 16.86
C GLU A 70 8.88 3.54 17.57
N PHE A 71 7.67 3.64 17.03
CA PHE A 71 6.51 2.90 17.52
C PHE A 71 6.67 1.39 17.38
N LEU A 72 7.16 0.91 16.23
CA LEU A 72 7.44 -0.52 16.03
C LEU A 72 8.54 -1.04 16.94
N ASP A 73 9.57 -0.22 17.22
CA ASP A 73 10.67 -0.60 18.11
C ASP A 73 10.23 -0.68 19.59
N GLN A 74 9.18 0.06 19.97
CA GLN A 74 8.59 0.02 21.31
C GLN A 74 7.49 -1.05 21.46
N LEU A 75 7.03 -1.65 20.36
CA LEU A 75 6.03 -2.71 20.38
C LEU A 75 6.68 -4.06 20.70
N SER A 76 6.20 -4.69 21.76
CA SER A 76 6.50 -6.09 22.07
C SER A 76 5.44 -7.03 21.46
N PRO A 77 5.78 -8.29 21.18
CA PRO A 77 4.80 -9.28 20.72
C PRO A 77 3.60 -9.46 21.67
N GLU A 78 3.78 -9.17 22.97
CA GLU A 78 2.75 -9.29 24.00
C GLU A 78 1.67 -8.21 23.86
N ASP A 79 1.98 -7.04 23.28
CA ASP A 79 1.03 -5.94 23.05
C ASP A 79 -0.07 -6.30 22.03
N PHE A 80 0.24 -7.21 21.10
CA PHE A 80 -0.73 -7.74 20.15
C PHE A 80 -1.72 -8.72 20.79
N SER A 81 -1.35 -9.34 21.93
CA SER A 81 -2.19 -10.30 22.64
C SER A 81 -3.24 -9.65 23.54
N GLN A 82 -3.01 -8.42 24.01
CA GLN A 82 -3.94 -7.71 24.90
C GLN A 82 -5.14 -7.10 24.14
N ARG A 83 -5.01 -6.81 22.83
CA ARG A 83 -6.12 -6.28 22.01
C ARG A 83 -7.26 -7.27 21.76
N GLY A 84 -7.09 -8.55 22.10
CA GLY A 84 -8.18 -9.53 22.12
C GLY A 84 -9.10 -9.46 23.35
N ARG A 85 -8.77 -8.63 24.36
CA ARG A 85 -9.53 -8.53 25.63
C ARG A 85 -10.28 -7.22 25.84
N PHE A 86 -10.04 -6.18 25.04
CA PHE A 86 -10.68 -4.87 25.21
C PHE A 86 -12.05 -4.71 24.53
N SER A 87 -12.63 -5.76 23.92
CA SER A 87 -13.99 -5.71 23.36
C SER A 87 -15.11 -6.09 24.33
N SER A 88 -14.82 -6.33 25.62
CA SER A 88 -15.80 -6.84 26.59
C SER A 88 -16.09 -5.96 27.82
N GLU A 89 -15.52 -4.75 27.93
CA GLU A 89 -15.75 -3.88 29.12
C GLU A 89 -16.24 -2.46 28.81
N GLU A 90 -16.97 -2.26 27.70
CA GLU A 90 -17.79 -1.04 27.49
C GLU A 90 -19.24 -1.39 27.15
N ALA A 91 -19.85 -2.19 28.01
CA ALA A 91 -21.30 -2.30 28.10
C ALA A 91 -21.73 -2.17 29.57
N GLN A 92 -21.88 -0.93 30.01
CA GLN A 92 -22.75 -0.52 31.11
C GLN A 92 -23.10 0.96 30.99
#